data_AF-A0A2K9LJ72-F1
#
_entry.id   AF-A0A2K9LJ72-F1
#
_cell.length_a   1.000
_cell.length_b   1.000
_cell.length_c   1.000
_cell.angle_alpha   90.00
_cell.angle_beta   90.00
_cell.angle_gamma   90.00
#
_symmetry.space_group_name_H-M   'P 1'
#
loop_
_entity.id
_entity.type
_entity.pdbx_description
1 polymer ?
#
loop_
_entity_poly.entity_id
_entity_poly.type
_entity_poly.pdbx_seq_one_letter_code
_entity_poly.pdbx_strand_id
1 'polypeptide(L)'
;MNVNVNFDFSDLSGKNFKFQDSRALAEFLEFEVNFWAEKNKYIGNQRQLHPSINYCSNFKDVLQKMQSWDEQEDITTEIYQDKLNGLKQNLFRHTNTQWLWSGHSYTNIFIDCHKNHGLATAAAFLEYVTKNQVGNLNSPESFLGVMIGYDYLNQGADLVKRGKAERESIELLRCELESAHKALFGEIEAFKKTFNEWDATVKENWNTWLVDSNEQNSNLQKSTKDEFVSFMDGCNTRIQDLENTYQEKLRLEKPATYWNIAARKYGVQGGLWALALIAAVLLGLVYFSNFFLGWLEGKPIPLGLHTIQGVVIFGSIATAYAFLVRVLSKLTFSSLHLMRDAEEREQLTYLYLSLMKDSDVSEADRRIVLQALFSRSETGLLAAEHGPTMPSVGEIVSTASKLK
;
A
#
# COMPACT_ATOMS: atom_id res chain seq x y z
N MET A 1 -7.66 -24.10 53.57
CA MET A 1 -6.68 -23.15 54.17
C MET A 1 -5.33 -23.85 54.35
N ASN A 2 -4.19 -23.14 54.39
CA ASN A 2 -2.92 -23.77 54.81
C ASN A 2 -2.80 -23.62 56.33
N VAL A 3 -2.90 -24.74 57.05
CA VAL A 3 -2.84 -24.80 58.51
C VAL A 3 -1.62 -25.62 58.89
N ASN A 4 -0.78 -25.10 59.79
CA ASN A 4 0.33 -25.87 60.35
C ASN A 4 -0.23 -26.95 61.28
N VAL A 5 0.07 -28.22 60.97
CA VAL A 5 -0.47 -29.39 61.65
C VAL A 5 0.65 -30.38 61.89
N ASN A 6 0.71 -31.02 63.05
CA ASN A 6 1.62 -32.14 63.28
C ASN A 6 0.86 -33.47 63.16
N PHE A 7 1.06 -34.19 62.04
CA PHE A 7 0.37 -35.45 61.78
C PHE A 7 1.33 -36.53 61.27
N ASP A 8 1.26 -37.71 61.86
CA ASP A 8 2.07 -38.85 61.48
C ASP A 8 1.29 -40.18 61.50
N PHE A 9 1.59 -41.03 60.52
CA PHE A 9 1.03 -42.38 60.41
C PHE A 9 1.97 -43.27 59.63
N SER A 10 1.85 -44.58 59.82
CA SER A 10 2.70 -45.56 59.17
C SER A 10 1.93 -46.47 58.21
N ASP A 11 2.67 -47.00 57.26
CA ASP A 11 2.21 -47.99 56.30
C ASP A 11 2.32 -49.43 56.84
N LEU A 12 1.71 -50.41 56.18
CA LEU A 12 1.82 -51.84 56.49
C LEU A 12 3.26 -52.36 56.51
N SER A 13 4.17 -51.73 55.77
CA SER A 13 5.61 -52.05 55.80
C SER A 13 6.35 -51.47 57.03
N GLY A 14 5.67 -50.70 57.88
CA GLY A 14 6.28 -49.96 58.99
C GLY A 14 6.95 -48.63 58.60
N LYS A 15 6.81 -48.18 57.34
CA LYS A 15 7.34 -46.87 56.90
C LYS A 15 6.49 -45.74 57.49
N ASN A 16 7.12 -44.81 58.21
CA ASN A 16 6.44 -43.69 58.86
C ASN A 16 6.49 -42.42 58.00
N PHE A 17 5.36 -41.71 57.90
CA PHE A 17 5.22 -40.45 57.18
C PHE A 17 4.83 -39.35 58.17
N LYS A 18 5.52 -38.20 58.11
CA LYS A 18 5.29 -37.05 58.98
C LYS A 18 4.95 -35.82 58.14
N PHE A 19 3.89 -35.12 58.52
CA PHE A 19 3.38 -33.94 57.84
C PHE A 19 3.33 -32.78 58.83
N GLN A 20 3.80 -31.61 58.38
CA GLN A 20 3.80 -30.35 59.14
C GLN A 20 2.76 -29.34 58.61
N ASP A 21 2.16 -29.63 57.45
CA ASP A 21 1.23 -28.78 56.70
C ASP A 21 0.00 -29.61 56.30
N SER A 22 -1.20 -29.08 56.56
CA SER A 22 -2.47 -29.71 56.19
C SER A 22 -2.63 -29.90 54.68
N ARG A 23 -2.09 -28.98 53.87
CA ARG A 23 -2.12 -29.07 52.41
C ARG A 23 -1.23 -30.18 51.89
N ALA A 24 -0.02 -30.32 52.44
CA ALA A 24 0.89 -31.39 52.07
C ALA A 24 0.30 -32.78 52.40
N LEU A 25 -0.43 -32.88 53.51
CA LEU A 25 -1.19 -34.09 53.84
C LEU A 25 -2.31 -34.36 52.82
N ALA A 26 -3.08 -33.33 52.45
CA ALA A 26 -4.17 -33.47 51.47
C ALA A 26 -3.66 -33.89 50.08
N GLU A 27 -2.58 -33.26 49.58
CA GLU A 27 -1.95 -33.61 48.30
C GLU A 27 -1.41 -35.05 48.30
N PHE A 28 -0.79 -35.48 49.40
CA PHE A 28 -0.32 -36.86 49.54
C PHE A 28 -1.47 -37.87 49.50
N LEU A 29 -2.55 -37.60 50.24
CA LEU A 29 -3.74 -38.45 50.26
C LEU A 29 -4.44 -38.49 48.88
N GLU A 30 -4.49 -37.36 48.18
CA GLU A 30 -5.05 -37.29 46.82
C GLU A 30 -4.25 -38.12 45.82
N PHE A 31 -2.91 -38.05 45.89
CA PHE A 31 -2.04 -38.89 45.07
C PHE A 31 -2.25 -40.39 45.32
N GLU A 32 -2.28 -40.80 46.60
CA GLU A 32 -2.56 -42.19 46.96
C GLU A 32 -3.95 -42.63 46.49
N VAL A 33 -4.96 -41.77 46.63
CA VAL A 33 -6.31 -42.07 46.18
C VAL A 33 -6.38 -42.29 44.67
N ASN A 34 -5.73 -41.42 43.90
CA ASN A 34 -5.71 -41.50 42.44
C ASN A 34 -4.95 -42.75 41.96
N PHE A 35 -3.78 -43.03 42.56
CA PHE A 35 -3.00 -44.23 42.24
C PHE A 35 -3.80 -45.51 42.49
N TRP A 36 -4.36 -45.68 43.68
CA TRP A 36 -5.12 -46.88 44.02
C TRP A 36 -6.44 -46.98 43.25
N ALA A 37 -7.09 -45.86 42.91
CA ALA A 37 -8.26 -45.86 42.04
C ALA A 37 -7.93 -46.32 40.61
N GLU A 38 -6.79 -45.92 40.05
CA GLU A 38 -6.31 -46.39 38.74
C GLU A 38 -6.00 -47.89 38.78
N LYS A 39 -5.28 -48.34 39.82
CA LYS A 39 -4.91 -49.75 39.97
C LYS A 39 -6.11 -50.65 40.25
N ASN A 40 -7.12 -50.17 40.98
CA ASN A 40 -8.37 -50.90 41.17
C ASN A 40 -9.11 -51.10 39.84
N LYS A 41 -9.13 -50.09 38.95
CA LYS A 41 -9.66 -50.24 37.57
C LYS A 41 -8.86 -51.27 36.77
N TYR A 42 -7.54 -51.31 36.93
CA TYR A 42 -6.66 -52.26 36.25
C TYR A 42 -6.87 -53.72 36.68
N ILE A 43 -7.21 -53.96 37.95
CA ILE A 43 -7.50 -55.30 38.51
C ILE A 43 -8.86 -55.82 38.02
N GLY A 44 -9.85 -54.93 37.82
CA GLY A 44 -11.19 -55.29 37.35
C GLY A 44 -12.12 -55.86 38.44
N ASN A 45 -13.33 -56.27 38.07
CA ASN A 45 -14.35 -56.77 39.00
C ASN A 45 -14.01 -58.19 39.53
N GLN A 46 -13.12 -58.27 40.51
CA GLN A 46 -12.89 -59.50 41.28
C GLN A 46 -13.84 -59.59 42.49
N ARG A 47 -14.27 -60.82 42.84
CA ARG A 47 -15.23 -61.07 43.94
C ARG A 47 -14.70 -60.66 45.32
N GLN A 48 -13.39 -60.65 45.53
CA GLN A 48 -12.75 -60.28 46.80
C GLN A 48 -11.44 -59.52 46.53
N LEU A 49 -11.39 -58.25 46.92
CA LEU A 49 -10.19 -57.41 46.85
C LEU A 49 -9.39 -57.52 48.15
N HIS A 50 -8.06 -57.44 48.05
CA HIS A 50 -7.22 -57.37 49.25
C HIS A 50 -7.53 -56.07 50.02
N PRO A 51 -7.56 -56.08 51.37
CA PRO A 51 -7.85 -54.89 52.17
C PRO A 51 -7.00 -53.67 51.81
N SER A 52 -5.74 -53.87 51.40
CA SER A 52 -4.83 -52.80 50.96
C SER A 52 -5.22 -52.07 49.69
N ILE A 53 -5.94 -52.73 48.79
CA ILE A 53 -6.43 -52.11 47.57
C ILE A 53 -7.69 -51.27 47.88
N ASN A 54 -8.51 -51.73 48.83
CA ASN A 54 -9.77 -51.07 49.20
C ASN A 54 -9.59 -49.97 50.27
N TYR A 55 -8.45 -49.91 50.94
CA TYR A 55 -8.19 -48.93 52.02
C TYR A 55 -8.29 -47.47 51.55
N CYS A 56 -8.11 -47.23 50.25
CA CYS A 56 -8.30 -45.95 49.59
C CYS A 56 -9.68 -45.29 49.84
N SER A 57 -10.74 -46.06 50.14
CA SER A 57 -12.04 -45.49 50.51
C SER A 57 -11.96 -44.65 51.78
N ASN A 58 -11.16 -45.08 52.75
CA ASN A 58 -10.98 -44.37 54.02
C ASN A 58 -10.26 -43.04 53.80
N PHE A 59 -9.28 -42.98 52.89
CA PHE A 59 -8.60 -41.73 52.53
C PHE A 59 -9.51 -40.78 51.76
N LYS A 60 -10.41 -41.30 50.92
CA LYS A 60 -11.44 -40.48 50.27
C LYS A 60 -12.39 -39.84 51.29
N ASP A 61 -12.81 -40.59 52.31
CA ASP A 61 -13.65 -40.08 53.39
C ASP A 61 -12.91 -39.04 54.26
N VAL A 62 -11.60 -39.22 54.46
CA VAL A 62 -10.74 -38.22 55.13
C VAL A 62 -10.68 -36.93 54.31
N LEU A 63 -10.41 -37.03 53.00
CA LEU A 63 -10.35 -35.87 52.11
C LEU A 63 -11.66 -35.09 52.07
N GLN A 64 -12.81 -35.77 51.99
CA GLN A 64 -14.13 -35.12 52.04
C GLN A 64 -14.37 -34.38 53.37
N LYS A 65 -13.94 -34.98 54.49
CA LYS A 65 -14.04 -34.32 55.80
C LYS A 65 -13.10 -33.12 55.90
N MET A 66 -11.87 -33.22 55.40
CA MET A 66 -10.92 -32.10 55.36
C MET A 66 -11.45 -30.94 54.49
N GLN A 67 -12.04 -31.25 53.33
CA GLN A 67 -12.70 -30.27 52.46
C GLN A 67 -13.87 -29.58 53.19
N SER A 68 -14.72 -30.33 53.90
CA SER A 68 -15.83 -29.76 54.67
C SER A 68 -15.38 -28.84 55.82
N TRP A 69 -14.15 -28.98 56.29
CA TRP A 69 -13.58 -28.11 57.31
C TRP A 69 -13.00 -26.83 56.69
N ASP A 70 -12.38 -26.94 55.51
CA ASP A 70 -11.85 -25.79 54.79
C ASP A 70 -12.95 -24.80 54.35
N GLU A 71 -14.21 -25.25 54.24
CA GLU A 71 -15.39 -24.42 53.92
C GLU A 71 -15.97 -23.66 55.14
N GLN A 72 -15.55 -23.98 56.37
CA GLN A 72 -16.03 -23.30 57.58
C GLN A 72 -15.15 -22.07 57.90
N GLU A 73 -15.75 -20.87 57.92
CA GLU A 73 -15.02 -19.59 58.11
C GLU A 73 -14.31 -19.43 59.48
N ASP A 74 -14.75 -20.15 60.53
CA ASP A 74 -14.31 -19.95 61.94
C ASP A 74 -13.32 -21.00 62.48
N ILE A 75 -12.65 -21.80 61.63
CA ILE A 75 -11.73 -22.85 62.14
C ILE A 75 -10.36 -22.27 62.52
N THR A 76 -10.00 -22.36 63.81
CA THR A 76 -8.64 -22.10 64.30
C THR A 76 -7.73 -23.33 64.16
N THR A 77 -6.42 -23.12 64.12
CA THR A 77 -5.37 -24.16 64.02
C THR A 77 -5.51 -25.26 65.08
N GLU A 78 -5.85 -24.89 66.32
CA GLU A 78 -6.03 -25.84 67.44
C GLU A 78 -7.24 -26.75 67.22
N ILE A 79 -8.38 -26.18 66.80
CA ILE A 79 -9.61 -26.93 66.49
C ILE A 79 -9.37 -27.88 65.30
N TYR A 80 -8.61 -27.44 64.29
CA TYR A 80 -8.26 -28.27 63.14
C TYR A 80 -7.38 -29.46 63.55
N GLN A 81 -6.39 -29.23 64.41
CA GLN A 81 -5.53 -30.29 64.95
C GLN A 81 -6.32 -31.29 65.80
N ASP A 82 -7.27 -30.85 66.63
CA ASP A 82 -8.13 -31.73 67.43
C ASP A 82 -9.04 -32.59 66.54
N LYS A 83 -9.65 -31.99 65.51
CA LYS A 83 -10.45 -32.71 64.51
C LYS A 83 -9.61 -33.76 63.76
N LEU A 84 -8.38 -33.43 63.38
CA LEU A 84 -7.44 -34.37 62.75
C LEU A 84 -6.99 -35.49 63.69
N ASN A 85 -6.75 -35.20 64.96
CA ASN A 85 -6.44 -36.22 65.98
C ASN A 85 -7.64 -37.18 66.14
N GLY A 86 -8.88 -36.69 66.06
CA GLY A 86 -10.08 -37.52 66.02
C GLY A 86 -10.17 -38.42 64.80
N LEU A 87 -9.76 -37.95 63.61
CA LEU A 87 -9.66 -38.80 62.42
C LEU A 87 -8.54 -39.84 62.54
N LYS A 88 -7.42 -39.48 63.19
CA LYS A 88 -6.31 -40.41 63.44
C LYS A 88 -6.78 -41.66 64.20
N GLN A 89 -7.58 -41.44 65.25
CA GLN A 89 -8.10 -42.52 66.10
C GLN A 89 -9.13 -43.41 65.41
N ASN A 90 -9.82 -42.89 64.37
CA ASN A 90 -10.92 -43.58 63.72
C ASN A 90 -10.55 -44.21 62.38
N LEU A 91 -10.06 -43.41 61.43
CA LEU A 91 -9.82 -43.84 60.05
C LEU A 91 -8.37 -44.30 59.85
N PHE A 92 -7.41 -43.69 60.54
CA PHE A 92 -6.00 -44.07 60.44
C PHE A 92 -5.59 -45.22 61.38
N ARG A 93 -6.50 -45.71 62.22
CA ARG A 93 -6.23 -46.81 63.16
C ARG A 93 -5.68 -48.07 62.48
N HIS A 94 -6.09 -48.31 61.25
CA HIS A 94 -5.73 -49.51 60.50
C HIS A 94 -4.72 -49.28 59.37
N THR A 95 -4.14 -48.07 59.21
CA THR A 95 -3.12 -47.83 58.16
C THR A 95 -1.96 -48.80 58.27
N ASN A 96 -1.46 -48.99 59.50
CA ASN A 96 -0.33 -49.89 59.78
C ASN A 96 -0.63 -51.37 59.50
N THR A 97 -1.89 -51.73 59.25
CA THR A 97 -2.32 -53.12 59.04
C THR A 97 -2.94 -53.38 57.68
N GLN A 98 -3.45 -52.34 57.02
CA GLN A 98 -4.26 -52.48 55.83
C GLN A 98 -3.73 -51.64 54.68
N TRP A 99 -3.27 -50.41 54.89
CA TRP A 99 -2.76 -49.59 53.80
C TRP A 99 -1.43 -50.13 53.28
N LEU A 100 -1.17 -50.00 51.98
CA LEU A 100 0.15 -50.20 51.37
C LEU A 100 0.52 -48.91 50.64
N TRP A 101 1.72 -48.37 50.87
CA TRP A 101 2.17 -47.15 50.20
C TRP A 101 2.48 -47.41 48.72
N SER A 102 2.01 -46.52 47.84
CA SER A 102 2.16 -46.66 46.38
C SER A 102 3.63 -46.71 45.92
N GLY A 103 4.53 -46.03 46.63
CA GLY A 103 5.93 -45.86 46.24
C GLY A 103 6.87 -47.01 46.56
N HIS A 104 6.40 -48.12 47.14
CA HIS A 104 7.26 -49.30 47.33
C HIS A 104 7.56 -49.98 45.99
N SER A 105 8.80 -50.46 45.83
CA SER A 105 9.24 -51.16 44.62
C SER A 105 8.44 -52.45 44.33
N TYR A 106 7.86 -53.06 45.36
CA TYR A 106 7.05 -54.28 45.25
C TYR A 106 5.55 -54.03 45.07
N THR A 107 5.07 -52.77 45.10
CA THR A 107 3.63 -52.47 45.01
C THR A 107 3.02 -52.89 43.67
N ASN A 108 3.71 -52.65 42.55
CA ASN A 108 3.23 -53.09 41.24
C ASN A 108 3.23 -54.62 41.11
N ILE A 109 4.26 -55.29 41.65
CA ILE A 109 4.35 -56.75 41.66
C ILE A 109 3.20 -57.36 42.47
N PHE A 110 2.88 -56.76 43.63
CA PHE A 110 1.72 -57.13 44.43
C PHE A 110 0.40 -56.99 43.65
N ILE A 111 0.22 -55.88 42.92
CA ILE A 111 -0.96 -55.64 42.08
C ILE A 111 -1.07 -56.69 40.96
N ASP A 112 0.04 -57.00 40.29
CA ASP A 112 0.06 -58.03 39.23
C ASP A 112 -0.20 -59.43 39.80
N CYS A 113 0.31 -59.75 40.99
CA CYS A 113 -0.01 -60.98 41.71
C CYS A 113 -1.52 -61.07 41.97
N HIS A 114 -2.13 -59.98 42.43
CA HIS A 114 -3.57 -59.93 42.72
C HIS A 114 -4.41 -60.11 41.45
N LYS A 115 -4.04 -59.42 40.36
CA LYS A 115 -4.73 -59.51 39.07
C LYS A 115 -4.65 -60.91 38.45
N ASN A 116 -3.46 -61.49 38.42
CA ASN A 116 -3.20 -62.72 37.66
C ASN A 116 -3.49 -64.00 38.47
N HIS A 117 -3.32 -63.96 39.79
CA HIS A 117 -3.35 -65.15 40.66
C HIS A 117 -4.27 -65.02 41.87
N GLY A 118 -5.01 -63.91 42.01
CA GLY A 118 -6.04 -63.72 43.01
C GLY A 118 -5.53 -63.33 44.41
N LEU A 119 -6.48 -63.21 45.34
CA LEU A 119 -6.26 -62.63 46.68
C LEU A 119 -5.25 -63.40 47.52
N ALA A 120 -5.34 -64.74 47.56
CA ALA A 120 -4.50 -65.56 48.43
C ALA A 120 -3.01 -65.45 48.06
N THR A 121 -2.70 -65.44 46.77
CA THR A 121 -1.34 -65.25 46.24
C THR A 121 -0.79 -63.88 46.60
N ALA A 122 -1.58 -62.82 46.41
CA ALA A 122 -1.16 -61.45 46.71
C ALA A 122 -0.95 -61.22 48.22
N ALA A 123 -1.81 -61.79 49.07
CA ALA A 123 -1.67 -61.72 50.52
C ALA A 123 -0.39 -62.43 51.00
N ALA A 124 -0.13 -63.65 50.51
CA ALA A 124 1.06 -64.41 50.86
C ALA A 124 2.36 -63.74 50.37
N PHE A 125 2.34 -63.13 49.17
CA PHE A 125 3.45 -62.31 48.66
C PHE A 125 3.74 -61.12 49.57
N LEU A 126 2.70 -60.37 49.95
CA LEU A 126 2.85 -59.17 50.77
C LEU A 126 3.35 -59.54 52.17
N GLU A 127 2.80 -60.57 52.80
CA GLU A 127 3.27 -61.08 54.11
C GLU A 127 4.75 -61.48 54.08
N TYR A 128 5.17 -62.18 53.02
CA TYR A 128 6.55 -62.60 52.88
C TYR A 128 7.50 -61.42 52.68
N VAL A 129 7.18 -60.49 51.77
CA VAL A 129 8.07 -59.34 51.45
C VAL A 129 8.12 -58.31 52.59
N THR A 130 7.03 -58.09 53.31
CA THR A 130 6.98 -57.06 54.36
C THR A 130 7.34 -57.56 55.75
N LYS A 131 6.96 -58.79 56.11
CA LYS A 131 7.15 -59.34 57.46
C LYS A 131 8.18 -60.46 57.51
N ASN A 132 8.68 -60.92 56.36
CA ASN A 132 9.54 -62.11 56.24
C ASN A 132 8.91 -63.35 56.91
N GLN A 133 7.58 -63.46 56.81
CA GLN A 133 6.80 -64.54 57.39
C GLN A 133 6.18 -65.38 56.29
N VAL A 134 6.16 -66.69 56.51
CA VAL A 134 5.48 -67.64 55.64
C VAL A 134 4.19 -68.04 56.34
N GLY A 135 3.06 -67.66 55.74
CA GLY A 135 1.72 -68.01 56.22
C GLY A 135 1.35 -69.47 55.92
N ASN A 136 0.04 -69.74 55.79
CA ASN A 136 -0.46 -71.07 55.48
C ASN A 136 -0.05 -71.52 54.05
N LEU A 137 0.80 -72.54 53.96
CA LEU A 137 1.28 -73.12 52.70
C LEU A 137 0.36 -74.21 52.12
N ASN A 138 -0.76 -74.52 52.78
CA ASN A 138 -1.63 -75.62 52.35
C ASN A 138 -2.42 -75.30 51.06
N SER A 139 -2.49 -74.02 50.64
CA SER A 139 -3.07 -73.60 49.36
C SER A 139 -1.97 -73.39 48.30
N PRO A 140 -2.10 -73.97 47.10
CA PRO A 140 -1.17 -73.75 45.98
C PRO A 140 -0.97 -72.26 45.66
N GLU A 141 -2.01 -71.45 45.82
CA GLU A 141 -2.01 -70.01 45.60
C GLU A 141 -1.12 -69.27 46.61
N SER A 142 -1.17 -69.67 47.88
CA SER A 142 -0.32 -69.06 48.92
C SER A 142 1.16 -69.44 48.73
N PHE A 143 1.43 -70.68 48.33
CA PHE A 143 2.79 -71.12 48.01
C PHE A 143 3.37 -70.34 46.80
N LEU A 144 2.56 -70.11 45.76
CA LEU A 144 2.94 -69.30 44.61
C LEU A 144 3.31 -67.86 45.05
N GLY A 145 2.53 -67.26 45.94
CA GLY A 145 2.81 -65.92 46.47
C GLY A 145 4.15 -65.83 47.21
N VAL A 146 4.45 -66.82 48.05
CA VAL A 146 5.73 -66.93 48.76
C VAL A 146 6.89 -67.15 47.79
N MET A 147 6.71 -67.97 46.75
CA MET A 147 7.73 -68.17 45.69
C MET A 147 8.04 -66.88 44.92
N ILE A 148 7.01 -66.10 44.55
CA ILE A 148 7.21 -64.80 43.89
C ILE A 148 7.91 -63.82 44.83
N GLY A 149 7.57 -63.84 46.12
CA GLY A 149 8.24 -63.02 47.13
C GLY A 149 9.69 -63.42 47.36
N TYR A 150 9.97 -64.72 47.35
CA TYR A 150 11.33 -65.28 47.44
C TYR A 150 12.17 -64.88 46.23
N ASP A 151 11.62 -64.99 45.02
CA ASP A 151 12.31 -64.56 43.80
C ASP A 151 12.61 -63.06 43.86
N TYR A 152 11.63 -62.24 44.24
CA TYR A 152 11.83 -60.79 44.41
C TYR A 152 12.97 -60.45 45.41
N LEU A 153 13.04 -61.12 46.56
CA LEU A 153 14.09 -60.87 47.56
C LEU A 153 15.46 -61.46 47.16
N ASN A 154 15.48 -62.58 46.44
CA ASN A 154 16.70 -63.30 46.06
C ASN A 154 17.14 -63.08 44.62
N GLN A 155 16.59 -62.08 43.93
CA GLN A 155 17.08 -61.56 42.65
C GLN A 155 18.57 -61.13 42.66
N GLY A 156 19.32 -61.32 43.76
CA GLY A 156 20.77 -61.14 43.85
C GLY A 156 21.61 -62.40 44.15
N ALA A 157 21.03 -63.56 44.47
CA ALA A 157 21.78 -64.66 45.10
C ALA A 157 22.46 -65.66 44.13
N ASP A 158 22.00 -65.80 42.87
CA ASP A 158 22.55 -66.77 41.90
C ASP A 158 23.03 -66.15 40.56
N LEU A 159 23.28 -64.83 40.54
CA LEU A 159 23.54 -64.03 39.33
C LEU A 159 25.00 -63.59 39.09
N VAL A 160 26.03 -64.21 39.67
CA VAL A 160 27.41 -63.67 39.50
C VAL A 160 27.91 -63.75 38.04
N LYS A 161 27.50 -64.76 37.25
CA LYS A 161 27.92 -64.92 35.84
C LYS A 161 27.03 -64.19 34.83
N ARG A 162 25.71 -64.12 35.09
CA ARG A 162 24.75 -63.42 34.25
C ARG A 162 24.72 -61.92 34.55
N GLY A 163 24.78 -61.54 35.82
CA GLY A 163 24.87 -60.16 36.28
C GLY A 163 26.18 -59.46 35.90
N LYS A 164 27.31 -60.16 35.75
CA LYS A 164 28.54 -59.52 35.24
C LYS A 164 28.42 -59.14 33.76
N ALA A 165 27.93 -60.06 32.92
CA ALA A 165 27.72 -59.80 31.49
C ALA A 165 26.59 -58.78 31.26
N GLU A 166 25.49 -58.87 32.01
CA GLU A 166 24.41 -57.87 31.98
C GLU A 166 24.92 -56.50 32.45
N ARG A 167 25.72 -56.44 33.53
CA ARG A 167 26.31 -55.18 34.02
C ARG A 167 27.30 -54.58 33.03
N GLU A 168 28.12 -55.38 32.36
CA GLU A 168 28.99 -54.91 31.27
C GLU A 168 28.17 -54.39 30.08
N SER A 169 27.08 -55.07 29.70
CA SER A 169 26.19 -54.59 28.63
C SER A 169 25.42 -53.32 29.00
N ILE A 170 25.00 -53.20 30.27
CA ILE A 170 24.29 -52.03 30.79
C ILE A 170 25.25 -50.85 30.91
N GLU A 171 26.50 -51.06 31.33
CA GLU A 171 27.52 -50.01 31.35
C GLU A 171 27.87 -49.56 29.92
N LEU A 172 27.96 -50.48 28.95
CA LEU A 172 28.11 -50.11 27.53
C LEU A 172 26.94 -49.28 27.02
N LEU A 173 25.69 -49.73 27.24
CA LEU A 173 24.49 -48.98 26.86
C LEU A 173 24.41 -47.63 27.56
N ARG A 174 24.85 -47.55 28.82
CA ARG A 174 24.91 -46.31 29.58
C ARG A 174 25.95 -45.36 28.98
N CYS A 175 27.13 -45.85 28.63
CA CYS A 175 28.16 -45.05 27.97
C CYS A 175 27.71 -44.57 26.58
N GLU A 176 27.09 -45.44 25.78
CA GLU A 176 26.51 -45.07 24.48
C GLU A 176 25.43 -44.01 24.65
N LEU A 177 24.49 -44.21 25.58
CA LEU A 177 23.42 -43.26 25.87
C LEU A 177 23.98 -41.93 26.39
N GLU A 178 24.97 -41.95 27.28
CA GLU A 178 25.61 -40.74 27.79
C GLU A 178 26.36 -39.98 26.67
N SER A 179 27.02 -40.70 25.77
CA SER A 179 27.70 -40.11 24.61
C SER A 179 26.71 -39.52 23.61
N ALA A 180 25.63 -40.24 23.30
CA ALA A 180 24.57 -39.78 22.41
C ALA A 180 23.84 -38.57 23.01
N HIS A 181 23.60 -38.57 24.32
CA HIS A 181 22.99 -37.47 25.05
C HIS A 181 23.86 -36.21 25.05
N LYS A 182 25.17 -36.36 25.27
CA LYS A 182 26.13 -35.25 25.15
C LYS A 182 26.21 -34.71 23.72
N ALA A 183 26.22 -35.59 22.71
CA ALA A 183 26.19 -35.20 21.31
C ALA A 183 24.92 -34.42 20.95
N LEU A 184 23.74 -34.94 21.33
CA LEU A 184 22.45 -34.27 21.13
C LEU A 184 22.41 -32.91 21.84
N PHE A 185 22.88 -32.82 23.07
CA PHE A 185 22.94 -31.54 23.77
C PHE A 185 23.87 -30.54 23.07
N GLY A 186 25.03 -31.00 22.60
CA GLY A 186 25.95 -30.17 21.81
C GLY A 186 25.32 -29.68 20.51
N GLU A 187 24.61 -30.55 19.79
CA GLU A 187 23.87 -30.18 18.57
C GLU A 187 22.73 -29.20 18.85
N ILE A 188 21.97 -29.40 19.93
CA ILE A 188 20.89 -28.51 20.34
C ILE A 188 21.43 -27.13 20.71
N GLU A 189 22.55 -27.05 21.44
CA GLU A 189 23.18 -25.78 21.78
C GLU A 189 23.71 -25.06 20.53
N ALA A 190 24.35 -25.79 19.61
CA ALA A 190 24.81 -25.24 18.34
C ALA A 190 23.64 -24.75 17.45
N PHE A 191 22.56 -25.54 17.38
CA PHE A 191 21.34 -25.16 16.67
C PHE A 191 20.70 -23.92 17.29
N LYS A 192 20.60 -23.86 18.62
CA LYS A 192 20.03 -22.69 19.31
C LYS A 192 20.85 -21.43 19.05
N LYS A 193 22.18 -21.54 19.03
CA LYS A 193 23.06 -20.42 18.71
C LYS A 193 22.85 -19.93 17.28
N THR A 194 22.91 -20.84 16.31
CA THR A 194 22.71 -20.51 14.89
C THR A 194 21.31 -19.96 14.62
N PHE A 195 20.29 -20.48 15.30
CA PHE A 195 18.92 -19.96 15.21
C PHE A 195 18.81 -18.53 15.75
N ASN A 196 19.42 -18.23 16.90
CA ASN A 196 19.40 -16.88 17.46
C ASN A 196 20.16 -15.88 16.57
N GLU A 197 21.30 -16.29 16.00
CA GLU A 197 22.06 -15.48 15.05
C GLU A 197 21.25 -15.22 13.78
N TRP A 198 20.58 -16.26 13.25
CA TRP A 198 19.69 -16.15 12.10
C TRP A 198 18.50 -15.22 12.38
N ASP A 199 17.81 -15.38 13.51
CA ASP A 199 16.67 -14.54 13.91
C ASP A 199 17.07 -13.07 14.05
N ALA A 200 18.22 -12.78 14.68
CA ALA A 200 18.75 -11.43 14.79
C ALA A 200 19.04 -10.83 13.41
N THR A 201 19.72 -11.58 12.54
CA THR A 201 20.10 -11.12 11.20
C THR A 201 18.86 -10.88 10.32
N VAL A 202 17.86 -11.76 10.38
CA VAL A 202 16.61 -11.62 9.63
C VAL A 202 15.83 -10.41 10.10
N LYS A 203 15.72 -10.18 11.42
CA LYS A 203 15.05 -9.01 11.97
C LYS A 203 15.72 -7.70 11.55
N GLU A 204 17.04 -7.65 11.59
CA GLU A 204 17.80 -6.48 11.16
C GLU A 204 17.62 -6.23 9.66
N ASN A 205 17.82 -7.23 8.82
CA ASN A 205 17.62 -7.12 7.37
C ASN A 205 16.19 -6.72 7.00
N TRP A 206 15.19 -7.28 7.68
CA TRP A 206 13.78 -6.93 7.45
C TRP A 206 13.49 -5.49 7.84
N ASN A 207 14.01 -5.02 8.97
CA ASN A 207 13.82 -3.64 9.41
C ASN A 207 14.50 -2.65 8.45
N THR A 208 15.73 -2.93 8.03
CA THR A 208 16.43 -2.10 7.04
C THR A 208 15.68 -2.08 5.72
N TRP A 209 15.27 -3.25 5.21
CA TRP A 209 14.47 -3.33 3.99
C TRP A 209 13.14 -2.57 4.09
N LEU A 210 12.46 -2.64 5.24
CA LEU A 210 11.20 -1.94 5.47
C LEU A 210 11.39 -0.42 5.45
N VAL A 211 12.44 0.09 6.12
CA VAL A 211 12.76 1.52 6.15
C VAL A 211 13.15 2.00 4.75
N ASP A 212 14.08 1.31 4.08
CA ASP A 212 14.55 1.67 2.75
C ASP A 212 13.41 1.63 1.72
N SER A 213 12.57 0.59 1.77
CA SER A 213 11.43 0.46 0.85
C SER A 213 10.40 1.55 1.07
N ASN A 214 10.13 1.92 2.33
CA ASN A 214 9.19 2.99 2.65
C ASN A 214 9.74 4.36 2.22
N GLU A 215 11.04 4.61 2.45
CA GLU A 215 11.70 5.84 2.00
C GLU A 215 11.69 5.95 0.47
N GLN A 216 12.10 4.88 -0.24
CA GLN A 216 12.06 4.83 -1.70
C GLN A 216 10.65 5.05 -2.25
N ASN A 217 9.65 4.39 -1.67
CA ASN A 217 8.26 4.54 -2.11
C ASN A 217 7.74 5.97 -1.84
N SER A 218 8.08 6.57 -0.70
CA SER A 218 7.72 7.96 -0.39
C SER A 218 8.37 8.96 -1.36
N ASN A 219 9.65 8.76 -1.70
CA ASN A 219 10.39 9.58 -2.64
C ASN A 219 9.87 9.40 -4.08
N LEU A 220 9.53 8.17 -4.47
CA LEU A 220 8.92 7.89 -5.77
C LEU A 220 7.52 8.52 -5.87
N GLN A 221 6.69 8.40 -4.84
CA GLN A 221 5.38 9.05 -4.81
C GLN A 221 5.49 10.56 -4.91
N LYS A 222 6.45 11.16 -4.18
CA LYS A 222 6.66 12.60 -4.22
C LYS A 222 7.15 13.07 -5.59
N SER A 223 8.19 12.42 -6.15
CA SER A 223 8.69 12.78 -7.49
C SER A 223 7.64 12.58 -8.57
N THR A 224 6.91 11.47 -8.56
CA THR A 224 5.82 11.21 -9.52
C THR A 224 4.72 12.27 -9.40
N LYS A 225 4.37 12.68 -8.16
CA LYS A 225 3.38 13.74 -7.94
C LYS A 225 3.88 15.08 -8.43
N ASP A 226 5.12 15.44 -8.14
CA ASP A 226 5.73 16.71 -8.56
C ASP A 226 5.84 16.78 -10.09
N GLU A 227 6.26 15.69 -10.75
CA GLU A 227 6.25 15.56 -12.22
C GLU A 227 4.84 15.69 -12.79
N PHE A 228 3.85 15.01 -12.20
CA PHE A 228 2.47 15.09 -12.65
C PHE A 228 1.90 16.50 -12.50
N VAL A 229 2.13 17.17 -11.37
CA VAL A 229 1.69 18.55 -11.15
C VAL A 229 2.36 19.50 -12.14
N SER A 230 3.68 19.37 -12.35
CA SER A 230 4.40 20.18 -13.32
C SER A 230 3.89 19.97 -14.75
N PHE A 231 3.59 18.72 -15.13
CA PHE A 231 2.97 18.41 -16.42
C PHE A 231 1.58 19.03 -16.55
N MET A 232 0.74 18.92 -15.52
CA MET A 232 -0.63 19.48 -15.53
C MET A 232 -0.62 21.01 -15.59
N ASP A 233 0.27 21.68 -14.85
CA ASP A 233 0.46 23.12 -14.95
C ASP A 233 0.92 23.52 -16.35
N GLY A 234 1.90 22.81 -16.92
CA GLY A 234 2.34 23.04 -18.30
C GLY A 234 1.22 22.85 -19.33
N CYS A 235 0.35 21.86 -19.14
CA CYS A 235 -0.85 21.67 -19.96
C CYS A 235 -1.82 22.85 -19.81
N ASN A 236 -2.06 23.32 -18.58
CA ASN A 236 -2.98 24.43 -18.33
C ASN A 236 -2.48 25.73 -18.98
N THR A 237 -1.18 26.05 -18.87
CA THR A 237 -0.57 27.20 -19.55
C THR A 237 -0.73 27.09 -21.07
N ARG A 238 -0.44 25.93 -21.66
CA ARG A 238 -0.58 25.73 -23.12
C ARG A 238 -2.03 25.85 -23.59
N ILE A 239 -2.99 25.39 -22.79
CA ILE A 239 -4.42 25.56 -23.10
C ILE A 239 -4.81 27.03 -23.06
N GLN A 240 -4.38 27.78 -22.05
CA GLN A 240 -4.64 29.21 -21.95
C GLN A 240 -4.02 29.99 -23.11
N ASP A 241 -2.76 29.71 -23.47
CA ASP A 241 -2.09 30.34 -24.61
C ASP A 241 -2.80 30.02 -25.92
N LEU A 242 -3.23 28.77 -26.09
CA LEU A 242 -3.96 28.33 -27.27
C LEU A 242 -5.34 29.00 -27.34
N GLU A 243 -6.07 29.09 -26.22
CA GLU A 243 -7.34 29.80 -26.15
C GLU A 243 -7.18 31.28 -26.52
N ASN A 244 -6.21 31.97 -25.92
CA ASN A 244 -5.90 33.37 -26.24
C ASN A 244 -5.57 33.55 -27.73
N THR A 245 -4.72 32.68 -28.28
CA THR A 245 -4.35 32.70 -29.71
C THR A 245 -5.58 32.50 -30.61
N TYR A 246 -6.47 31.56 -30.26
CA TYR A 246 -7.70 31.30 -31.00
C TYR A 246 -8.72 32.44 -30.90
N GLN A 247 -8.89 33.03 -29.72
CA GLN A 247 -9.77 34.20 -29.52
C GLN A 247 -9.29 35.38 -30.37
N GLU A 248 -7.98 35.64 -30.39
CA GLU A 248 -7.39 36.69 -31.22
C GLU A 248 -7.49 36.42 -32.71
N LYS A 249 -7.26 35.16 -33.12
CA LYS A 249 -7.51 34.74 -34.50
C LYS A 249 -8.95 35.03 -34.91
N LEU A 250 -9.92 34.62 -34.09
CA LEU A 250 -11.34 34.84 -34.39
C LEU A 250 -11.70 36.33 -34.45
N ARG A 251 -11.05 37.17 -33.61
CA ARG A 251 -11.23 38.63 -33.60
C ARG A 251 -10.75 39.29 -34.89
N LEU A 252 -9.67 38.79 -35.50
CA LEU A 252 -8.99 39.44 -36.63
C LEU A 252 -9.26 38.80 -38.00
N GLU A 253 -9.68 37.54 -38.03
CA GLU A 253 -9.98 36.80 -39.27
C GLU A 253 -11.17 37.43 -40.03
N LYS A 254 -12.23 37.84 -39.33
CA LYS A 254 -13.39 38.51 -39.96
C LYS A 254 -13.02 39.89 -40.55
N PRO A 255 -12.30 40.77 -39.84
CA PRO A 255 -11.75 41.99 -40.43
C PRO A 255 -10.84 41.74 -41.64
N ALA A 256 -9.92 40.77 -41.58
CA ALA A 256 -9.02 40.45 -42.69
C ALA A 256 -9.78 40.01 -43.94
N THR A 257 -10.77 39.11 -43.79
CA THR A 257 -11.63 38.68 -44.89
C THR A 257 -12.46 39.83 -45.47
N TYR A 258 -12.92 40.76 -44.63
CA TYR A 258 -13.58 41.98 -45.10
C TYR A 258 -12.63 42.85 -45.95
N TRP A 259 -11.39 43.06 -45.53
CA TRP A 259 -10.41 43.84 -46.28
C TRP A 259 -10.06 43.19 -47.62
N ASN A 260 -9.93 41.87 -47.68
CA ASN A 260 -9.75 41.13 -48.93
C ASN A 260 -10.91 41.38 -49.91
N ILE A 261 -12.16 41.27 -49.42
CA ILE A 261 -13.36 41.53 -50.22
C ILE A 261 -13.39 42.99 -50.69
N ALA A 262 -13.05 43.93 -49.82
CA ALA A 262 -12.99 45.35 -50.14
C ALA A 262 -11.91 45.66 -51.20
N ALA A 263 -10.71 45.10 -51.05
CA ALA A 263 -9.61 45.21 -52.01
C ALA A 263 -10.08 44.73 -53.41
N ARG A 264 -10.67 43.54 -53.48
CA ARG A 264 -11.19 43.00 -54.74
C ARG A 264 -12.26 43.92 -55.36
N LYS A 265 -13.17 44.45 -54.54
CA LYS A 265 -14.23 45.37 -55.00
C LYS A 265 -13.63 46.66 -55.59
N TYR A 266 -12.69 47.28 -54.88
CA TYR A 266 -12.04 48.51 -55.35
C TYR A 266 -11.12 48.27 -56.55
N GLY A 267 -10.45 47.12 -56.63
CA GLY A 267 -9.66 46.73 -57.80
C GLY A 267 -10.50 46.57 -59.06
N VAL A 268 -11.68 45.95 -58.95
CA VAL A 268 -12.63 45.87 -60.08
C VAL A 268 -13.10 47.27 -60.49
N GLN A 269 -13.47 48.12 -59.53
CA GLN A 269 -13.89 49.50 -59.83
C GLN A 269 -12.76 50.31 -60.49
N GLY A 270 -11.53 50.20 -59.99
CA GLY A 270 -10.36 50.88 -60.56
C GLY A 270 -10.01 50.37 -61.95
N GLY A 271 -10.12 49.07 -62.20
CA GLY A 271 -9.98 48.49 -63.53
C GLY A 271 -11.02 49.04 -64.51
N LEU A 272 -12.29 49.18 -64.08
CA LEU A 272 -13.35 49.77 -64.91
C LEU A 272 -13.08 51.24 -65.24
N TRP A 273 -12.66 52.05 -64.25
CA TRP A 273 -12.30 53.46 -64.49
C TRP A 273 -11.04 53.61 -65.35
N ALA A 274 -10.04 52.75 -65.16
CA ALA A 274 -8.84 52.71 -65.99
C ALA A 274 -9.19 52.37 -67.45
N LEU A 275 -10.06 51.39 -67.66
CA LEU A 275 -10.54 51.03 -68.99
C LEU A 275 -11.33 52.18 -69.63
N ALA A 276 -12.21 52.84 -68.86
CA ALA A 276 -12.93 54.03 -69.33
C ALA A 276 -11.99 55.19 -69.68
N LEU A 277 -10.91 55.39 -68.91
CA LEU A 277 -9.88 56.39 -69.18
C LEU A 277 -9.10 56.07 -70.46
N ILE A 278 -8.65 54.82 -70.63
CA ILE A 278 -7.94 54.39 -71.85
C ILE A 278 -8.84 54.57 -73.07
N ALA A 279 -10.10 54.14 -72.99
CA ALA A 279 -11.08 54.32 -74.05
C ALA A 279 -11.31 55.81 -74.37
N ALA A 280 -11.46 56.66 -73.35
CA ALA A 280 -11.62 58.11 -73.54
C ALA A 280 -10.40 58.73 -74.23
N VAL A 281 -9.18 58.35 -73.82
CA VAL A 281 -7.91 58.82 -74.42
C VAL A 281 -7.79 58.39 -75.88
N LEU A 282 -8.08 57.12 -76.19
CA LEU A 282 -8.03 56.60 -77.56
C LEU A 282 -9.08 57.28 -78.46
N LEU A 283 -10.32 57.43 -77.98
CA LEU A 283 -11.36 58.14 -78.71
C LEU A 283 -10.96 59.58 -78.98
N GLY A 284 -10.47 60.30 -77.95
CA GLY A 284 -9.95 61.66 -78.13
C GLY A 284 -8.85 61.71 -79.17
N LEU A 285 -7.86 60.82 -79.11
CA LEU A 285 -6.77 60.76 -80.09
C LEU A 285 -7.30 60.60 -81.52
N VAL A 286 -8.24 59.69 -81.75
CA VAL A 286 -8.85 59.47 -83.07
C VAL A 286 -9.62 60.70 -83.54
N TYR A 287 -10.49 61.28 -82.70
CA TYR A 287 -11.28 62.46 -83.07
C TYR A 287 -10.42 63.71 -83.31
N PHE A 288 -9.46 63.99 -82.42
CA PHE A 288 -8.56 65.14 -82.58
C PHE A 288 -7.60 64.96 -83.76
N SER A 289 -7.10 63.74 -84.03
CA SER A 289 -6.25 63.46 -85.19
C SER A 289 -7.03 63.63 -86.50
N ASN A 290 -8.24 63.07 -86.60
CA ASN A 290 -9.10 63.24 -87.78
C ASN A 290 -9.49 64.71 -88.00
N PHE A 291 -9.80 65.44 -86.93
CA PHE A 291 -10.08 66.87 -86.99
C PHE A 291 -8.87 67.67 -87.48
N PHE A 292 -7.67 67.38 -86.95
CA PHE A 292 -6.42 68.04 -87.33
C PHE A 292 -6.04 67.77 -88.79
N LEU A 293 -6.13 66.51 -89.24
CA LEU A 293 -5.88 66.14 -90.64
C LEU A 293 -6.89 66.78 -91.59
N GLY A 294 -8.18 66.76 -91.25
CA GLY A 294 -9.22 67.44 -92.04
C GLY A 294 -8.99 68.95 -92.16
N TRP A 295 -8.50 69.58 -91.08
CA TRP A 295 -8.10 71.00 -91.06
C TRP A 295 -6.90 71.28 -91.94
N LEU A 296 -5.88 70.42 -91.89
CA LEU A 296 -4.68 70.54 -92.71
C LEU A 296 -4.97 70.38 -94.21
N GLU A 297 -5.88 69.47 -94.57
CA GLU A 297 -6.29 69.20 -95.96
C GLU A 297 -7.28 70.23 -96.53
N GLY A 298 -7.72 71.21 -95.72
CA GLY A 298 -8.65 72.26 -96.17
C GLY A 298 -10.07 71.77 -96.48
N LYS A 299 -10.46 70.61 -95.95
CA LYS A 299 -11.83 70.06 -96.10
C LYS A 299 -12.84 70.96 -95.37
N PRO A 300 -14.12 71.02 -95.80
CA PRO A 300 -15.15 71.72 -95.05
C PRO A 300 -15.44 70.98 -93.74
N ILE A 301 -14.90 71.49 -92.63
CA ILE A 301 -15.09 70.92 -91.29
C ILE A 301 -16.26 71.65 -90.62
N PRO A 302 -17.11 70.95 -89.85
CA PRO A 302 -18.25 71.57 -89.17
C PRO A 302 -17.88 72.69 -88.18
N LEU A 303 -16.63 72.76 -87.73
CA LEU A 303 -16.09 73.80 -86.85
C LEU A 303 -14.99 74.58 -87.58
N GLY A 304 -15.32 75.78 -88.08
CA GLY A 304 -14.35 76.65 -88.75
C GLY A 304 -13.47 77.42 -87.77
N LEU A 305 -12.20 77.00 -87.62
CA LEU A 305 -11.22 77.67 -86.75
C LEU A 305 -10.80 79.08 -87.22
N HIS A 306 -11.22 79.50 -88.42
CA HIS A 306 -11.01 80.87 -88.93
C HIS A 306 -12.01 81.88 -88.35
N THR A 307 -13.03 81.41 -87.61
CA THR A 307 -14.03 82.26 -86.95
C THR A 307 -13.79 82.30 -85.45
N ILE A 308 -14.03 83.47 -84.81
CA ILE A 308 -13.93 83.62 -83.35
C ILE A 308 -14.86 82.63 -82.64
N GLN A 309 -16.08 82.45 -83.15
CA GLN A 309 -17.06 81.50 -82.60
C GLN A 309 -16.55 80.05 -82.65
N GLY A 310 -15.95 79.62 -83.75
CA GLY A 310 -15.39 78.28 -83.90
C GLY A 310 -14.23 78.01 -82.94
N VAL A 311 -13.34 79.00 -82.75
CA VAL A 311 -12.22 78.91 -81.80
C VAL A 311 -12.71 78.80 -80.34
N VAL A 312 -13.72 79.60 -79.96
CA VAL A 312 -14.31 79.57 -78.61
C VAL A 312 -15.00 78.22 -78.32
N ILE A 313 -15.77 77.69 -79.28
CA ILE A 313 -16.45 76.38 -79.13
C ILE A 313 -15.42 75.26 -79.02
N PHE A 314 -14.40 75.26 -79.89
CA PHE A 314 -13.33 74.26 -79.85
C PHE A 314 -12.56 74.29 -78.52
N GLY A 315 -12.17 75.47 -78.04
CA GLY A 315 -11.50 75.64 -76.74
C GLY A 315 -12.35 75.15 -75.56
N SER A 316 -13.67 75.37 -75.61
CA SER A 316 -14.60 74.87 -74.59
C SER A 316 -14.68 73.34 -74.59
N ILE A 317 -14.79 72.71 -75.78
CA ILE A 317 -14.82 71.25 -75.92
C ILE A 317 -13.49 70.63 -75.46
N ALA A 318 -12.36 71.21 -75.85
CA ALA A 318 -11.03 70.76 -75.43
C ALA A 318 -10.86 70.84 -73.91
N THR A 319 -11.33 71.92 -73.29
CA THR A 319 -11.29 72.09 -71.83
C THR A 319 -12.20 71.09 -71.12
N ALA A 320 -13.42 70.87 -71.62
CA ALA A 320 -14.34 69.87 -71.08
C ALA A 320 -13.77 68.45 -71.19
N TYR A 321 -13.12 68.12 -72.31
CA TYR A 321 -12.44 66.84 -72.51
C TYR A 321 -11.24 66.68 -71.55
N ALA A 322 -10.40 67.70 -71.41
CA ALA A 322 -9.29 67.69 -70.46
C ALA A 322 -9.79 67.50 -69.02
N PHE A 323 -10.92 68.11 -68.65
CA PHE A 323 -11.58 67.92 -67.37
C PHE A 323 -12.11 66.49 -67.21
N LEU A 324 -12.74 65.91 -68.23
CA LEU A 324 -13.20 64.51 -68.23
C LEU A 324 -12.05 63.54 -67.96
N VAL A 325 -10.93 63.67 -68.70
CA VAL A 325 -9.73 62.84 -68.51
C VAL A 325 -9.19 63.01 -67.09
N ARG A 326 -9.15 64.25 -66.56
CA ARG A 326 -8.72 64.53 -65.18
C ARG A 326 -9.62 63.84 -64.14
N VAL A 327 -10.93 63.85 -64.33
CA VAL A 327 -11.90 63.19 -63.43
C VAL A 327 -11.73 61.67 -63.47
N LEU A 328 -11.66 61.07 -64.67
CA LEU A 328 -11.46 59.63 -64.83
C LEU A 328 -10.11 59.18 -64.24
N SER A 329 -9.06 59.99 -64.41
CA SER A 329 -7.75 59.76 -63.79
C SER A 329 -7.84 59.77 -62.27
N LYS A 330 -8.49 60.78 -61.67
CA LYS A 330 -8.73 60.84 -60.22
C LYS A 330 -9.55 59.65 -59.71
N LEU A 331 -10.61 59.24 -60.40
CA LEU A 331 -11.44 58.09 -60.00
C LEU A 331 -10.65 56.77 -60.06
N THR A 332 -9.82 56.60 -61.09
CA THR A 332 -8.92 55.45 -61.24
C THR A 332 -7.92 55.40 -60.10
N PHE A 333 -7.17 56.47 -59.86
CA PHE A 333 -6.20 56.50 -58.76
C PHE A 333 -6.86 56.36 -57.40
N SER A 334 -8.02 56.97 -57.16
CA SER A 334 -8.74 56.85 -55.89
C SER A 334 -9.15 55.42 -55.57
N SER A 335 -9.65 54.68 -56.55
CA SER A 335 -10.07 53.28 -56.37
C SER A 335 -8.88 52.33 -56.25
N LEU A 336 -7.80 52.56 -57.00
CA LEU A 336 -6.56 51.80 -56.85
C LEU A 336 -5.85 52.06 -55.52
N HIS A 337 -5.89 53.29 -54.99
CA HIS A 337 -5.38 53.59 -53.64
C HIS A 337 -6.18 52.88 -52.54
N LEU A 338 -7.52 52.89 -52.65
CA LEU A 338 -8.38 52.16 -51.71
C LEU A 338 -8.18 50.64 -51.77
N MET A 339 -7.94 50.10 -52.97
CA MET A 339 -7.57 48.69 -53.15
C MET A 339 -6.26 48.39 -52.41
N ARG A 340 -5.21 49.17 -52.64
CA ARG A 340 -3.90 48.95 -52.05
C ARG A 340 -3.92 49.12 -50.53
N ASP A 341 -4.63 50.12 -50.00
CA ASP A 341 -4.80 50.31 -48.56
C ASP A 341 -5.52 49.11 -47.91
N ALA A 342 -6.54 48.54 -48.58
CA ALA A 342 -7.21 47.34 -48.10
C ALA A 342 -6.28 46.09 -48.15
N GLU A 343 -5.47 45.92 -49.19
CA GLU A 343 -4.45 44.85 -49.28
C GLU A 343 -3.38 44.98 -48.18
N GLU A 344 -2.89 46.20 -47.94
CA GLU A 344 -1.88 46.47 -46.90
C GLU A 344 -2.44 46.15 -45.50
N ARG A 345 -3.71 46.50 -45.20
CA ARG A 345 -4.38 46.13 -43.94
C ARG A 345 -4.59 44.63 -43.79
N GLU A 346 -4.94 43.92 -44.86
CA GLU A 346 -5.05 42.46 -44.86
C GLU A 346 -3.69 41.82 -44.53
N GLN A 347 -2.62 42.23 -45.22
CA GLN A 347 -1.27 41.72 -45.00
C GLN A 347 -0.74 42.02 -43.59
N LEU A 348 -0.96 43.22 -43.07
CA LEU A 348 -0.62 43.57 -41.69
C LEU A 348 -1.38 42.72 -40.67
N THR A 349 -2.63 42.36 -40.95
CA THR A 349 -3.41 41.46 -40.09
C THR A 349 -2.81 40.06 -40.07
N TYR A 350 -2.44 39.52 -41.23
CA TYR A 350 -1.77 38.22 -41.31
C TYR A 350 -0.39 38.22 -40.65
N LEU A 351 0.38 39.29 -40.85
CA LEU A 351 1.67 39.47 -40.19
C LEU A 351 1.52 39.46 -38.67
N TYR A 352 0.55 40.21 -38.13
CA TYR A 352 0.24 40.20 -36.70
C TYR A 352 -0.14 38.81 -36.18
N LEU A 353 -1.01 38.09 -36.90
CA LEU A 353 -1.42 36.73 -36.54
C LEU A 353 -0.23 35.74 -36.57
N SER A 354 0.71 35.92 -37.50
CA SER A 354 1.94 35.11 -37.54
C SER A 354 2.90 35.44 -36.39
N LEU A 355 3.05 36.72 -36.06
CA LEU A 355 3.93 37.17 -34.96
C LEU A 355 3.45 36.68 -33.60
N MET A 356 2.13 36.70 -33.35
CA MET A 356 1.55 36.13 -32.13
C MET A 356 1.76 34.62 -32.01
N LYS A 357 1.78 33.91 -33.14
CA LYS A 357 1.95 32.45 -33.15
C LYS A 357 3.39 32.06 -32.80
N ASP A 358 4.36 32.85 -33.26
CA ASP A 358 5.77 32.50 -33.22
C ASP A 358 6.57 33.26 -32.13
N SER A 359 5.99 34.24 -31.42
CA SER A 359 6.71 35.03 -30.41
C SER A 359 5.81 35.79 -29.41
N ASP A 360 6.38 36.10 -28.23
CA ASP A 360 5.81 36.96 -27.19
C ASP A 360 5.87 38.43 -27.67
N VAL A 361 4.91 38.81 -28.50
CA VAL A 361 4.83 40.15 -29.10
C VAL A 361 4.62 41.19 -28.00
N SER A 362 5.55 42.13 -27.87
CA SER A 362 5.46 43.18 -26.83
C SER A 362 4.18 44.01 -27.00
N GLU A 363 3.63 44.49 -25.88
CA GLU A 363 2.41 45.32 -25.91
C GLU A 363 2.59 46.60 -26.75
N ALA A 364 3.85 47.07 -26.90
CA ALA A 364 4.22 48.19 -27.75
C ALA A 364 4.07 47.86 -29.24
N ASP A 365 4.58 46.70 -29.67
CA ASP A 365 4.46 46.23 -31.08
C ASP A 365 3.00 45.99 -31.45
N ARG A 366 2.24 45.39 -30.53
CA ARG A 366 0.80 45.22 -30.66
C ARG A 366 0.06 46.54 -30.89
N ARG A 367 0.43 47.58 -30.14
CA ARG A 367 -0.17 48.92 -30.26
C ARG A 367 0.12 49.56 -31.60
N ILE A 368 1.35 49.39 -32.11
CA ILE A 368 1.75 49.90 -33.43
C ILE A 368 0.94 49.23 -34.54
N VAL A 369 0.81 47.89 -34.50
CA VAL A 369 0.06 47.18 -35.54
C VAL A 369 -1.44 47.49 -35.49
N LEU A 370 -2.03 47.56 -34.29
CA LEU A 370 -3.43 47.97 -34.14
C LEU A 370 -3.64 49.42 -34.61
N GLN A 371 -2.72 50.33 -34.30
CA GLN A 371 -2.77 51.71 -34.78
C GLN A 371 -2.68 51.78 -36.31
N ALA A 372 -1.80 50.99 -36.94
CA ALA A 372 -1.71 50.91 -38.39
C ALA A 372 -3.01 50.37 -39.02
N LEU A 373 -3.57 49.28 -38.47
CA LEU A 373 -4.83 48.67 -38.92
C LEU A 373 -6.04 49.62 -38.85
N PHE A 374 -6.12 50.45 -37.80
CA PHE A 374 -7.23 51.38 -37.56
C PHE A 374 -6.96 52.82 -38.02
N SER A 375 -5.79 53.10 -38.61
CA SER A 375 -5.48 54.43 -39.16
C SER A 375 -6.34 54.75 -40.39
N ARG A 376 -6.48 56.05 -40.73
CA ARG A 376 -7.32 56.49 -41.85
C ARG A 376 -6.60 56.31 -43.19
N SER A 377 -7.32 55.82 -44.20
CA SER A 377 -6.85 55.80 -45.58
C SER A 377 -6.86 57.23 -46.16
N GLU A 378 -5.70 57.80 -46.46
CA GLU A 378 -5.62 59.08 -47.16
C GLU A 378 -6.00 58.86 -48.63
N THR A 379 -7.19 59.33 -49.02
CA THR A 379 -7.61 59.34 -50.43
C THR A 379 -7.37 60.74 -50.99
N GLY A 380 -6.73 60.83 -52.16
CA GLY A 380 -6.42 62.11 -52.84
C GLY A 380 -7.63 62.95 -53.27
N LEU A 381 -8.85 62.58 -52.85
CA LEU A 381 -10.09 63.33 -53.04
C LEU A 381 -10.49 64.14 -51.80
N LEU A 382 -10.04 63.75 -50.61
CA LEU A 382 -10.39 64.35 -49.31
C LEU A 382 -9.11 64.87 -48.62
N ALA A 383 -8.47 65.87 -49.22
CA ALA A 383 -7.17 66.37 -48.76
C ALA A 383 -7.22 67.28 -47.52
N ALA A 384 -8.38 67.46 -46.87
CA ALA A 384 -8.54 68.51 -45.86
C ALA A 384 -9.44 68.10 -44.67
N GLU A 385 -9.10 67.05 -43.93
CA GLU A 385 -9.57 66.90 -42.54
C GLU A 385 -8.54 66.18 -41.66
N HIS A 386 -8.13 66.83 -40.57
CA HIS A 386 -7.08 66.39 -39.64
C HIS A 386 -7.51 65.14 -38.85
N GLY A 387 -6.83 64.01 -39.08
CA GLY A 387 -6.94 62.77 -38.33
C GLY A 387 -5.64 61.95 -38.40
N PRO A 388 -5.46 60.91 -37.57
CA PRO A 388 -4.21 60.14 -37.52
C PRO A 388 -3.95 59.35 -38.81
N THR A 389 -2.82 59.66 -39.46
CA THR A 389 -2.32 59.04 -40.70
C THR A 389 -1.54 57.76 -40.41
N MET A 390 -1.48 56.82 -41.39
CA MET A 390 -0.58 55.65 -41.33
C MET A 390 0.88 56.09 -41.11
N PRO A 391 1.64 55.46 -40.20
CA PRO A 391 3.07 55.68 -40.12
C PRO A 391 3.73 55.20 -41.42
N SER A 392 4.60 56.03 -41.99
CA SER A 392 5.33 55.69 -43.21
C SER A 392 6.24 54.48 -42.97
N VAL A 393 6.42 53.61 -43.97
CA VAL A 393 7.32 52.43 -43.90
C VAL A 393 8.72 52.80 -43.41
N GLY A 394 9.19 54.02 -43.68
CA GLY A 394 10.46 54.54 -43.16
C GLY A 394 10.50 54.77 -41.65
N GLU A 395 9.37 55.14 -41.03
CA GLU A 395 9.27 55.34 -39.59
C GLU A 395 9.25 54.00 -38.83
N ILE A 396 8.60 52.99 -39.40
CA ILE A 396 8.56 51.61 -38.86
C ILE A 396 9.96 50.99 -38.83
N VAL A 397 10.74 51.17 -39.90
CA VAL A 397 12.13 50.69 -39.96
C VAL A 397 13.04 51.47 -39.00
N SER A 398 12.83 52.79 -38.86
CA SER A 398 13.64 53.63 -37.96
C SER A 398 13.42 53.31 -36.48
N THR A 399 12.19 52.97 -36.09
CA THR A 399 11.83 52.61 -34.71
C THR A 399 12.35 51.22 -34.36
N ALA A 400 12.28 50.26 -35.28
CA ALA A 400 12.91 48.95 -35.11
C ALA A 400 14.45 49.04 -35.02
N SER A 401 15.08 49.95 -35.78
CA SER A 401 16.55 50.12 -35.77
C SER A 401 17.11 50.85 -34.53
N LYS A 402 16.29 51.63 -33.83
CA LYS A 402 16.68 52.37 -32.61
C LYS A 402 16.59 51.53 -31.33
N LEU A 403 16.06 50.31 -31.40
CA LEU A 403 15.88 49.39 -30.27
C LEU A 403 16.98 48.32 -30.18
N LYS A 404 18.15 48.57 -30.79
CA LYS A 404 19.31 47.69 -30.68
C LYS A 404 20.37 48.24 -29.73
#